data_AF-A0A317HKM1-F1
#
_entry.id   AF-A0A317HKM1-F1
#
_cell.length_a   1.000
_cell.length_b   1.000
_cell.length_c   1.000
_cell.angle_alpha   90.00
_cell.angle_beta   90.00
_cell.angle_gamma   90.00
#
_symmetry.space_group_name_H-M   'P 1'
#
loop_
_entity.id
_entity.type
_entity.pdbx_description
1 polymer ?
#
loop_
_entity_poly.entity_id
_entity_poly.type
_entity_poly.pdbx_seq_one_letter_code
_entity_poly.pdbx_strand_id
1 'polypeptide(L)'
;MLERNLLLIGLAAAVGGASIGIVAAQRSPSALAQIRIDDDDIGGIVTSARGPEPGVWVIAETEDTPTPFRKIVVTDDQGRYLLPDLPARGNTTYKIWVRGYGLVDSTPVRSTPGRRVALTSVVAPDARAAAKIYPANYWYSLIDIPPEKDFPGTGPGSNGISTEMRTQHHWINQIKANCNVCHQLGNQATREIPAALGTFKSSVDAWDQRVQVGQDGQGMSDAVSVLGRRRGLEMFAKWTDRIAAGEVPPAPSRPSGIERNLVLTMWEWGGPATFAHDELTTDKRNPTFNAYGPIYGVDWGNDGFLTINPLEHTATETRIPVLDPNTPPGKPQSMPVPSPYWGTKLYWFDPAISNHAAMDSKGR
;
A
#
# COMPACT_ATOMS: atom_id res chain seq x y z
N MET A 1 33.45 68.75 -54.59
CA MET A 1 33.50 67.90 -55.80
C MET A 1 32.10 67.39 -56.10
N LEU A 2 31.64 67.66 -57.32
CA LEU A 2 30.70 66.90 -58.19
C LEU A 2 29.72 65.90 -57.54
N GLU A 3 28.49 65.70 -58.01
CA GLU A 3 27.62 66.29 -59.03
C GLU A 3 26.24 65.61 -58.85
N ARG A 4 25.17 66.37 -59.14
CA ARG A 4 23.90 65.98 -59.79
C ARG A 4 23.07 64.73 -59.39
N ASN A 5 21.79 65.03 -59.08
CA ASN A 5 20.52 64.58 -59.72
C ASN A 5 19.46 64.21 -58.66
N LEU A 6 18.47 65.08 -58.42
CA LEU A 6 17.13 65.11 -59.06
C LEU A 6 16.27 63.88 -58.72
N LEU A 7 15.27 64.09 -57.86
CA LEU A 7 13.86 63.79 -58.15
C LEU A 7 12.95 64.39 -57.08
N LEU A 8 12.12 65.35 -57.52
CA LEU A 8 10.92 65.84 -56.86
C LEU A 8 9.85 64.74 -56.87
N ILE A 9 9.00 64.72 -55.84
CA ILE A 9 7.52 64.71 -55.90
C ILE A 9 7.04 64.61 -54.44
N GLY A 10 6.31 65.63 -53.99
CA GLY A 10 5.75 65.69 -52.65
C GLY A 10 4.46 64.89 -52.52
N LEU A 11 4.05 64.61 -51.28
CA LEU A 11 2.65 64.33 -50.97
C LEU A 11 2.31 64.68 -49.51
N ALA A 12 1.21 65.41 -49.41
CA ALA A 12 0.38 65.83 -48.29
C ALA A 12 0.48 65.05 -46.96
N ALA A 13 0.48 65.81 -45.87
CA ALA A 13 0.25 65.35 -44.51
C ALA A 13 -1.18 64.82 -44.34
N ALA A 14 -1.29 63.57 -43.88
CA ALA A 14 -2.53 62.99 -43.34
C ALA A 14 -2.31 62.64 -41.87
N VAL A 15 -3.04 63.31 -40.98
CA VAL A 15 -3.10 63.03 -39.55
C VAL A 15 -3.96 61.77 -39.37
N GLY A 16 -3.33 60.64 -39.11
CA GLY A 16 -3.98 59.37 -38.77
C GLY A 16 -3.89 59.09 -37.27
N GLY A 17 -5.02 59.12 -36.58
CA GLY A 17 -5.12 58.74 -35.16
C GLY A 17 -4.85 57.25 -34.97
N ALA A 18 -3.90 56.92 -34.10
CA ALA A 18 -3.62 55.54 -33.69
C ALA A 18 -4.60 55.12 -32.58
N SER A 19 -5.58 54.29 -32.96
CA SER A 19 -6.42 53.55 -32.01
C SER A 19 -5.56 52.49 -31.32
N ILE A 20 -5.23 52.72 -30.04
CA ILE A 20 -4.59 51.70 -29.19
C ILE A 20 -5.66 50.65 -28.88
N GLY A 21 -5.64 49.54 -29.62
CA GLY A 21 -6.42 48.36 -29.28
C GLY A 21 -5.85 47.73 -28.00
N ILE A 22 -6.57 47.88 -26.90
CA ILE A 22 -6.32 47.11 -25.67
C ILE A 22 -6.70 45.66 -26.00
N VAL A 23 -5.71 44.85 -26.37
CA VAL A 23 -5.86 43.39 -26.38
C VAL A 23 -5.94 42.97 -24.92
N ALA A 24 -7.16 42.82 -24.41
CA ALA A 24 -7.38 42.13 -23.16
C ALA A 24 -6.86 40.69 -23.34
N ALA A 25 -5.69 40.40 -22.78
CA ALA A 25 -5.19 39.04 -22.66
C ALA A 25 -6.25 38.25 -21.90
N GLN A 26 -7.04 37.45 -22.61
CA GLN A 26 -7.92 36.47 -22.01
C GLN A 26 -7.03 35.55 -21.17
N ARG A 27 -7.03 35.74 -19.85
CA ARG A 27 -6.39 34.81 -18.92
C ARG A 27 -7.02 33.45 -19.19
N SER A 28 -6.25 32.54 -19.78
CA SER A 28 -6.66 31.15 -19.90
C SER A 28 -7.11 30.67 -18.51
N PRO A 29 -8.26 29.99 -18.39
CA PRO A 29 -8.66 29.40 -17.12
C PRO A 29 -7.48 28.59 -16.58
N SER A 30 -7.16 28.74 -15.29
CA SER A 30 -6.11 27.93 -14.68
C SER A 30 -6.40 26.45 -14.99
N ALA A 31 -5.36 25.65 -15.26
CA ALA A 31 -5.54 24.22 -15.56
C ALA A 31 -6.39 23.51 -14.49
N LEU A 32 -6.32 23.99 -13.25
CA LEU A 32 -7.16 23.57 -12.14
C LEU A 32 -8.66 23.84 -12.38
N ALA A 33 -9.04 25.03 -12.85
CA ALA A 33 -10.44 25.40 -13.11
C ALA A 33 -11.09 24.57 -14.23
N GLN A 34 -10.29 23.94 -15.09
CA GLN A 34 -10.78 23.09 -16.19
C GLN A 34 -11.15 21.68 -15.76
N ILE A 35 -10.72 21.24 -14.56
CA ILE A 35 -11.10 19.93 -14.01
C ILE A 35 -12.59 19.93 -13.75
N ARG A 36 -13.33 19.02 -14.37
CA ARG A 36 -14.76 18.85 -14.11
C ARG A 36 -14.92 18.07 -12.81
N ILE A 37 -15.78 18.57 -11.94
CA ILE A 37 -16.19 17.98 -10.67
C ILE A 37 -17.68 18.29 -10.50
N ASP A 38 -18.40 17.44 -9.78
CA ASP A 38 -19.68 17.78 -9.15
C ASP A 38 -19.50 18.04 -7.64
N ASP A 39 -20.60 17.95 -6.88
CA ASP A 39 -20.65 18.40 -5.48
C ASP A 39 -20.05 17.40 -4.49
N ASP A 40 -19.98 16.11 -4.85
CA ASP A 40 -19.37 15.05 -4.06
C ASP A 40 -17.97 14.64 -4.54
N ASP A 41 -17.45 15.33 -5.56
CA ASP A 41 -16.10 15.15 -6.07
C ASP A 41 -15.05 16.04 -5.39
N ILE A 42 -13.78 15.60 -5.40
CA ILE A 42 -12.62 16.49 -5.27
C ILE A 42 -11.69 16.31 -6.46
N GLY A 43 -11.49 17.37 -7.24
CA GLY A 43 -10.62 17.37 -8.42
C GLY A 43 -9.35 18.17 -8.20
N GLY A 44 -8.33 17.96 -9.02
CA GLY A 44 -7.11 18.73 -8.88
C GLY A 44 -6.00 18.42 -9.83
N ILE A 45 -4.84 19.01 -9.53
CA ILE A 45 -3.58 18.77 -10.23
C ILE A 45 -2.50 18.55 -9.18
N VAL A 46 -1.63 17.57 -9.43
CA VAL A 46 -0.40 17.32 -8.68
C VAL A 46 0.80 17.84 -9.47
N THR A 47 1.63 18.64 -8.81
CA THR A 47 2.91 19.11 -9.35
C THR A 47 4.05 18.87 -8.36
N SER A 48 5.29 18.89 -8.85
CA SER A 48 6.52 18.95 -8.05
C SER A 48 7.46 19.99 -8.63
N ALA A 49 8.68 20.07 -8.10
CA ALA A 49 9.76 20.87 -8.68
C ALA A 49 10.10 20.48 -10.14
N ARG A 50 9.65 19.32 -10.63
CA ARG A 50 9.83 18.86 -12.02
C ARG A 50 8.62 19.13 -12.93
N GLY A 51 7.59 19.81 -12.43
CA GLY A 51 6.34 20.04 -13.17
C GLY A 51 5.23 19.06 -12.78
N PRO A 52 4.24 18.80 -13.66
CA PRO A 52 3.17 17.85 -13.38
C PRO A 52 3.71 16.45 -13.10
N GLU A 53 3.10 15.75 -12.13
CA GLU A 53 3.52 14.40 -11.74
C GLU A 53 2.50 13.37 -12.25
N PRO A 54 2.81 12.61 -13.31
CA PRO A 54 1.92 11.60 -13.84
C PRO A 54 2.08 10.26 -13.11
N GLY A 55 1.00 9.46 -13.09
CA GLY A 55 1.00 8.13 -12.48
C GLY A 55 1.32 8.12 -10.99
N VAL A 56 0.91 9.15 -10.24
CA VAL A 56 1.01 9.18 -8.76
C VAL A 56 -0.36 8.99 -8.14
N TRP A 57 -0.39 8.44 -6.94
CA TRP A 57 -1.62 8.22 -6.17
C TRP A 57 -1.99 9.48 -5.40
N VAL A 58 -3.23 9.91 -5.56
CA VAL A 58 -3.86 10.90 -4.69
C VAL A 58 -4.77 10.15 -3.73
N ILE A 59 -4.50 10.31 -2.44
CA ILE A 59 -5.11 9.54 -1.36
C ILE A 59 -5.92 10.50 -0.51
N ALA A 60 -7.22 10.27 -0.40
CA ALA A 60 -8.13 10.99 0.48
C ALA A 60 -8.56 10.07 1.63
N GLU A 61 -8.39 10.54 2.87
CA GLU A 61 -8.66 9.79 4.09
C GLU A 61 -9.57 10.57 5.02
N THR A 62 -10.55 9.90 5.63
CA THR A 62 -11.40 10.49 6.66
C THR A 62 -11.75 9.48 7.74
N GLU A 63 -11.94 9.98 8.95
CA GLU A 63 -12.50 9.27 10.11
C GLU A 63 -13.92 9.79 10.44
N ASP A 64 -14.46 10.70 9.61
CA ASP A 64 -15.79 11.30 9.81
C ASP A 64 -16.93 10.35 9.35
N THR A 65 -16.60 9.21 8.74
CA THR A 65 -17.51 8.11 8.42
C THR A 65 -17.59 7.10 9.57
N PRO A 66 -18.65 6.27 9.67
CA PRO A 66 -18.78 5.31 10.77
C PRO A 66 -17.63 4.30 10.91
N THR A 67 -16.91 4.00 9.82
CA THR A 67 -15.59 3.34 9.86
C THR A 67 -14.57 4.17 9.07
N PRO A 68 -13.27 4.16 9.43
CA PRO A 68 -12.24 4.86 8.66
C PRO A 68 -12.32 4.54 7.16
N PHE A 69 -12.30 5.59 6.35
CA PHE A 69 -12.52 5.52 4.91
C PHE A 69 -11.34 6.11 4.16
N ARG A 70 -10.96 5.46 3.05
CA ARG A 70 -9.96 5.97 2.11
C ARG A 70 -10.46 5.84 0.68
N LYS A 71 -10.20 6.87 -0.14
CA LYS A 71 -10.32 6.78 -1.60
C LYS A 71 -9.00 7.14 -2.26
N ILE A 72 -8.56 6.32 -3.20
CA ILE A 72 -7.28 6.48 -3.89
C ILE A 72 -7.51 6.47 -5.39
N VAL A 73 -6.94 7.46 -6.06
CA VAL A 73 -6.99 7.60 -7.52
C VAL A 73 -5.61 7.88 -8.07
N VAL A 74 -5.47 7.79 -9.39
CA VAL A 74 -4.18 7.98 -10.05
C VAL A 74 -4.23 9.19 -10.97
N THR A 75 -3.17 10.00 -10.97
CA THR A 75 -3.06 11.16 -11.86
C THR A 75 -2.78 10.78 -13.31
N ASP A 76 -3.35 11.54 -14.26
CA ASP A 76 -3.07 11.40 -15.69
C ASP A 76 -1.71 11.99 -16.13
N ASP A 77 -1.45 12.05 -17.44
CA ASP A 77 -0.20 12.59 -18.01
C ASP A 77 0.06 14.07 -17.67
N GLN A 78 -0.99 14.81 -17.35
CA GLN A 78 -0.93 16.22 -16.98
C GLN A 78 -0.98 16.42 -15.45
N GLY A 79 -0.83 15.34 -14.68
CA GLY A 79 -0.91 15.36 -13.22
C GLY A 79 -2.33 15.60 -12.69
N ARG A 80 -3.36 15.53 -13.53
CA ARG A 80 -4.75 15.80 -13.14
C ARG A 80 -5.34 14.58 -12.44
N TYR A 81 -6.17 14.80 -11.44
CA TYR A 81 -6.89 13.75 -10.74
C TYR A 81 -8.34 14.14 -10.45
N LEU A 82 -9.17 13.13 -10.22
CA LEU A 82 -10.53 13.24 -9.72
C LEU A 82 -10.73 12.17 -8.65
N LEU A 83 -11.07 12.56 -7.42
CA LEU A 83 -11.54 11.68 -6.36
C LEU A 83 -13.07 11.68 -6.41
N PRO A 84 -13.71 10.66 -6.99
CA PRO A 84 -15.14 10.70 -7.24
C PRO A 84 -15.97 10.23 -6.05
N ASP A 85 -17.26 10.58 -6.01
CA ASP A 85 -18.27 10.00 -5.12
C ASP A 85 -17.78 9.92 -3.65
N LEU A 86 -17.29 11.03 -3.10
CA LEU A 86 -16.81 11.07 -1.73
C LEU A 86 -18.00 11.25 -0.76
N PRO A 87 -18.10 10.45 0.30
CA PRO A 87 -19.15 10.58 1.30
C PRO A 87 -19.30 12.01 1.87
N ALA A 88 -20.36 12.71 1.47
CA ALA A 88 -20.60 14.11 1.84
C ALA A 88 -21.60 14.28 3.00
N ARG A 89 -21.62 13.36 3.98
CA ARG A 89 -22.55 13.44 5.13
C ARG A 89 -22.16 14.58 6.08
N GLY A 90 -22.84 15.73 5.96
CA GLY A 90 -22.61 16.89 6.84
C GLY A 90 -21.33 17.64 6.47
N ASN A 91 -20.42 17.83 7.44
CA ASN A 91 -19.16 18.57 7.27
C ASN A 91 -17.94 17.65 7.08
N THR A 92 -18.12 16.46 6.48
CA THR A 92 -17.04 15.50 6.22
C THR A 92 -15.84 16.20 5.60
N THR A 93 -14.69 16.05 6.24
CA THR A 93 -13.41 16.58 5.77
C THR A 93 -12.44 15.45 5.49
N TYR A 94 -11.69 15.58 4.41
CA TYR A 94 -10.66 14.64 4.00
C TYR A 94 -9.27 15.23 4.23
N LYS A 95 -8.35 14.39 4.71
CA LYS A 95 -6.91 14.60 4.55
C LYS A 95 -6.52 14.07 3.18
N ILE A 96 -5.99 14.93 2.32
CA ILE A 96 -5.62 14.61 0.95
C ILE A 96 -4.12 14.77 0.77
N TRP A 97 -3.47 13.72 0.27
CA TRP A 97 -2.03 13.70 0.10
C TRP A 97 -1.61 12.84 -1.09
N VAL A 98 -0.35 12.95 -1.47
CA VAL A 98 0.20 12.32 -2.67
C VAL A 98 1.28 11.32 -2.29
N ARG A 99 1.22 10.14 -2.91
CA ARG A 99 2.28 9.14 -2.93
C ARG A 99 2.64 8.79 -4.37
N GLY A 100 3.91 8.55 -4.67
CA GLY A 100 4.30 8.10 -6.00
C GLY A 100 5.77 7.69 -6.07
N TYR A 101 6.10 6.67 -6.86
CA TYR A 101 7.48 6.20 -6.96
C TYR A 101 8.42 7.31 -7.46
N GLY A 102 9.59 7.45 -6.82
CA GLY A 102 10.51 8.56 -7.05
C GLY A 102 10.18 9.85 -6.28
N LEU A 103 9.17 9.81 -5.40
CA LEU A 103 8.77 10.88 -4.49
C LEU A 103 8.85 10.40 -3.05
N VAL A 104 8.77 11.34 -2.10
CA VAL A 104 8.35 11.06 -0.73
C VAL A 104 6.89 11.49 -0.56
N ASP A 105 6.21 10.94 0.45
CA ASP A 105 4.82 11.31 0.74
C ASP A 105 4.71 12.82 0.97
N SER A 106 3.71 13.44 0.34
CA SER A 106 3.47 14.87 0.52
C SER A 106 2.87 15.17 1.89
N THR A 107 3.00 16.41 2.35
CA THR A 107 2.22 16.88 3.50
C THR A 107 0.72 16.84 3.17
N PRO A 108 -0.14 16.27 4.04
CA PRO A 108 -1.58 16.27 3.80
C PRO A 108 -2.21 17.66 3.86
N VAL A 109 -3.19 17.89 2.98
CA VAL A 109 -4.03 19.10 2.93
C VAL A 109 -5.47 18.71 3.29
N ARG A 110 -6.17 19.56 4.04
CA ARG A 110 -7.59 19.33 4.37
C ARG A 110 -8.49 19.94 3.31
N SER A 111 -9.51 19.19 2.86
CA SER A 111 -10.56 19.70 1.95
C SER A 111 -11.88 18.95 2.18
N THR A 112 -12.97 19.56 1.71
CA THR A 112 -14.31 18.94 1.63
C THR A 112 -14.64 18.62 0.17
N PRO A 113 -15.65 17.76 -0.09
CA PRO A 113 -16.21 17.59 -1.43
C PRO A 113 -16.69 18.90 -2.07
N GLY A 114 -16.80 18.91 -3.40
CA GLY A 114 -17.14 20.07 -4.24
C GLY A 114 -15.98 21.03 -4.49
N ARG A 115 -14.74 20.61 -4.21
CA ARG A 115 -13.55 21.48 -4.26
C ARG A 115 -12.53 21.05 -5.29
N ARG A 116 -11.82 22.04 -5.81
CA ARG A 116 -10.62 21.85 -6.64
C ARG A 116 -9.39 22.17 -5.80
N VAL A 117 -8.45 21.23 -5.70
CA VAL A 117 -7.27 21.35 -4.84
C VAL A 117 -6.01 21.17 -5.69
N ALA A 118 -5.07 22.11 -5.59
CA ALA A 118 -3.73 21.92 -6.13
C ALA A 118 -2.86 21.25 -5.06
N LEU A 119 -2.23 20.13 -5.42
CA LEU A 119 -1.35 19.39 -4.52
C LEU A 119 0.11 19.54 -4.97
N THR A 120 0.99 19.75 -4.00
CA THR A 120 2.43 19.79 -4.22
C THR A 120 3.05 18.52 -3.65
N SER A 121 3.73 17.77 -4.50
CA SER A 121 4.49 16.59 -4.13
C SER A 121 5.98 16.90 -4.02
N VAL A 122 6.71 16.03 -3.33
CA VAL A 122 8.13 16.25 -3.01
C VAL A 122 8.97 15.18 -3.68
N VAL A 123 9.90 15.61 -4.53
CA VAL A 123 10.87 14.71 -5.16
C VAL A 123 11.73 14.06 -4.08
N ALA A 124 11.88 12.74 -4.15
CA ALA A 124 12.75 12.05 -3.21
C ALA A 124 14.20 12.55 -3.35
N PRO A 125 14.88 12.91 -2.25
CA PRO A 125 16.23 13.46 -2.30
C PRO A 125 17.27 12.44 -2.77
N ASP A 126 17.00 11.14 -2.58
CA ASP A 126 17.87 10.04 -2.99
C ASP A 126 17.06 8.75 -3.21
N ALA A 127 17.72 7.71 -3.73
CA ALA A 127 17.10 6.42 -4.01
C ALA A 127 16.58 5.70 -2.75
N ARG A 128 17.25 5.88 -1.60
CA ARG A 128 16.84 5.26 -0.33
C ARG A 128 15.55 5.87 0.19
N ALA A 129 15.40 7.19 0.09
CA ALA A 129 14.18 7.91 0.43
C ALA A 129 13.04 7.50 -0.51
N ALA A 130 13.29 7.39 -1.82
CA ALA A 130 12.31 6.94 -2.80
C ALA A 130 11.81 5.51 -2.53
N ALA A 131 12.70 4.61 -2.12
CA ALA A 131 12.38 3.20 -1.92
C ALA A 131 11.52 2.92 -0.68
N LYS A 132 11.38 3.86 0.26
CA LYS A 132 10.60 3.67 1.50
C LYS A 132 9.15 3.26 1.25
N ILE A 133 8.57 3.77 0.16
CA ILE A 133 7.19 3.50 -0.26
C ILE A 133 7.08 2.35 -1.27
N TYR A 134 8.20 1.70 -1.63
CA TYR A 134 8.14 0.57 -2.56
C TYR A 134 7.42 -0.61 -1.92
N PRO A 135 6.66 -1.39 -2.72
CA PRO A 135 5.95 -2.56 -2.24
C PRO A 135 6.88 -3.56 -1.54
N ALA A 136 6.35 -4.29 -0.56
CA ALA A 136 7.12 -5.25 0.22
C ALA A 136 7.79 -6.32 -0.66
N ASN A 137 7.11 -6.82 -1.69
CA ASN A 137 7.67 -7.79 -2.63
C ASN A 137 8.89 -7.27 -3.41
N TYR A 138 9.01 -5.96 -3.65
CA TYR A 138 10.22 -5.39 -4.26
C TYR A 138 11.41 -5.48 -3.31
N TRP A 139 11.22 -5.12 -2.04
CA TRP A 139 12.26 -5.32 -1.02
C TRP A 139 12.64 -6.79 -0.87
N TYR A 140 11.63 -7.66 -0.89
CA TYR A 140 11.84 -9.10 -0.79
C TYR A 140 12.55 -9.70 -2.01
N SER A 141 12.53 -9.03 -3.17
CA SER A 141 13.27 -9.46 -4.36
C SER A 141 14.79 -9.45 -4.18
N LEU A 142 15.31 -8.74 -3.16
CA LEU A 142 16.73 -8.71 -2.82
C LEU A 142 17.20 -9.94 -2.03
N ILE A 143 16.29 -10.85 -1.65
CA ILE A 143 16.63 -12.05 -0.89
C ILE A 143 17.54 -12.98 -1.72
N ASP A 144 18.68 -13.40 -1.14
CA ASP A 144 19.62 -14.29 -1.83
C ASP A 144 19.23 -15.76 -1.64
N ILE A 145 18.55 -16.33 -2.62
CA ILE A 145 18.24 -17.76 -2.61
C ILE A 145 19.52 -18.59 -2.77
N PRO A 146 19.74 -19.64 -1.96
CA PRO A 146 20.85 -20.57 -2.18
C PRO A 146 20.82 -21.12 -3.63
N PRO A 147 21.95 -21.18 -4.34
CA PRO A 147 21.97 -21.62 -5.74
C PRO A 147 21.56 -23.09 -5.89
N GLU A 148 21.07 -23.49 -7.07
CA GLU A 148 20.59 -24.87 -7.31
C GLU A 148 21.62 -25.96 -6.97
N LYS A 149 22.91 -25.69 -7.16
CA LYS A 149 24.02 -26.60 -6.83
C LYS A 149 24.17 -26.92 -5.34
N ASP A 150 23.56 -26.13 -4.46
CA ASP A 150 23.57 -26.38 -3.01
C ASP A 150 22.56 -27.47 -2.62
N PHE A 151 21.70 -27.93 -3.55
CA PHE A 151 20.66 -28.93 -3.30
C PHE A 151 21.03 -30.31 -3.90
N PRO A 152 20.54 -31.43 -3.32
CA PRO A 152 19.60 -31.52 -2.21
C PRO A 152 20.21 -31.10 -0.86
N GLY A 153 19.36 -30.76 0.10
CA GLY A 153 19.80 -30.56 1.48
C GLY A 153 20.39 -31.84 2.08
N THR A 154 21.48 -31.69 2.83
CA THR A 154 22.24 -32.81 3.42
C THR A 154 22.33 -32.71 4.95
N GLY A 155 21.59 -31.79 5.54
CA GLY A 155 21.45 -31.62 6.98
C GLY A 155 22.53 -30.75 7.63
N PRO A 156 22.43 -30.52 8.96
CA PRO A 156 23.28 -29.58 9.70
C PRO A 156 24.77 -29.91 9.68
N GLY A 157 25.13 -31.20 9.59
CA GLY A 157 26.52 -31.67 9.58
C GLY A 157 27.23 -31.54 8.23
N SER A 158 26.57 -30.98 7.21
CA SER A 158 27.09 -30.86 5.84
C SER A 158 26.76 -29.47 5.28
N ASN A 159 25.91 -29.34 4.24
CA ASN A 159 25.57 -28.04 3.65
C ASN A 159 24.61 -27.18 4.49
N GLY A 160 24.17 -27.67 5.66
CA GLY A 160 23.32 -26.90 6.59
C GLY A 160 21.88 -26.72 6.14
N ILE A 161 21.50 -27.26 4.98
CA ILE A 161 20.14 -27.22 4.42
C ILE A 161 19.40 -28.49 4.87
N SER A 162 18.14 -28.35 5.29
CA SER A 162 17.29 -29.48 5.68
C SER A 162 17.20 -30.54 4.57
N THR A 163 17.25 -31.82 4.93
CA THR A 163 17.08 -32.94 3.99
C THR A 163 15.70 -32.97 3.31
N GLU A 164 14.72 -32.23 3.85
CA GLU A 164 13.41 -32.02 3.23
C GLU A 164 13.48 -31.11 1.99
N MET A 165 14.51 -30.25 1.90
CA MET A 165 14.74 -29.37 0.76
C MET A 165 15.45 -30.14 -0.36
N ARG A 166 14.69 -30.94 -1.10
CA ARG A 166 15.24 -31.81 -2.16
C ARG A 166 15.74 -31.03 -3.38
N THR A 167 15.16 -29.85 -3.64
CA THR A 167 15.51 -28.97 -4.76
C THR A 167 15.40 -27.51 -4.31
N GLN A 168 16.01 -26.59 -5.06
CA GLN A 168 15.85 -25.15 -4.82
C GLN A 168 14.37 -24.71 -4.83
N HIS A 169 13.51 -25.40 -5.60
CA HIS A 169 12.08 -25.12 -5.64
C HIS A 169 11.38 -25.37 -4.30
N HIS A 170 11.83 -26.36 -3.50
CA HIS A 170 11.29 -26.57 -2.15
C HIS A 170 11.64 -25.37 -1.23
N TRP A 171 12.86 -24.85 -1.35
CA TRP A 171 13.28 -23.65 -0.63
C TRP A 171 12.46 -22.43 -1.02
N ILE A 172 12.29 -22.20 -2.33
CA ILE A 172 11.49 -21.09 -2.86
C ILE A 172 10.03 -21.22 -2.42
N ASN A 173 9.46 -22.42 -2.44
CA ASN A 173 8.09 -22.67 -1.97
C ASN A 173 7.95 -22.34 -0.48
N GLN A 174 8.90 -22.77 0.35
CA GLN A 174 8.87 -22.49 1.79
C GLN A 174 8.79 -20.98 2.06
N ILE A 175 9.57 -20.18 1.35
CA ILE A 175 9.63 -18.74 1.63
C ILE A 175 8.54 -17.95 0.87
N LYS A 176 8.11 -18.38 -0.33
CA LYS A 176 7.12 -17.65 -1.15
C LYS A 176 5.68 -18.06 -0.92
N ALA A 177 5.41 -19.31 -0.53
CA ALA A 177 4.06 -19.76 -0.25
C ALA A 177 3.87 -19.96 1.25
N ASN A 178 4.73 -20.74 1.91
CA ASN A 178 4.48 -21.12 3.31
C ASN A 178 4.73 -19.97 4.30
N CYS A 179 5.69 -19.08 4.05
CA CYS A 179 5.87 -17.87 4.87
C CYS A 179 5.03 -16.69 4.38
N ASN A 180 5.10 -16.36 3.09
CA ASN A 180 4.49 -15.12 2.58
C ASN A 180 2.96 -15.11 2.54
N VAL A 181 2.30 -16.27 2.63
CA VAL A 181 0.83 -16.32 2.69
C VAL A 181 0.28 -15.66 3.96
N CYS A 182 1.00 -15.79 5.09
CA CYS A 182 0.60 -15.21 6.38
C CYS A 182 1.39 -13.95 6.74
N HIS A 183 2.55 -13.72 6.12
CA HIS A 183 3.48 -12.67 6.51
C HIS A 183 3.90 -11.83 5.31
N GLN A 184 3.72 -10.51 5.42
CA GLN A 184 4.16 -9.60 4.37
C GLN A 184 5.67 -9.32 4.48
N LEU A 185 6.50 -10.28 4.02
CA LEU A 185 7.95 -10.12 3.99
C LEU A 185 8.34 -8.98 3.04
N GLY A 186 9.26 -8.13 3.51
CA GLY A 186 9.73 -6.94 2.82
C GLY A 186 9.02 -5.65 3.22
N ASN A 187 8.04 -5.70 4.11
CA ASN A 187 7.60 -4.50 4.84
C ASN A 187 8.75 -3.99 5.75
N GLN A 188 8.62 -2.78 6.28
CA GLN A 188 9.72 -2.17 7.05
C GLN A 188 10.12 -3.04 8.26
N ALA A 189 9.14 -3.55 9.01
CA ALA A 189 9.38 -4.36 10.21
C ALA A 189 10.12 -5.68 9.93
N THR A 190 9.98 -6.24 8.73
CA THR A 190 10.64 -7.49 8.34
C THR A 190 11.95 -7.28 7.61
N ARG A 191 12.12 -6.19 6.84
CA ARG A 191 13.37 -5.94 6.12
C ARG A 191 14.46 -5.28 6.99
N GLU A 192 14.06 -4.50 7.99
CA GLU A 192 14.94 -3.89 9.01
C GLU A 192 14.85 -4.66 10.33
N ILE A 193 15.73 -4.40 11.29
CA ILE A 193 15.58 -4.85 12.69
C ILE A 193 14.97 -3.70 13.51
N PRO A 194 13.69 -3.76 13.93
CA PRO A 194 13.09 -2.71 14.74
C PRO A 194 13.79 -2.58 16.10
N ALA A 195 14.00 -1.35 16.56
CA ALA A 195 14.61 -1.09 17.88
C ALA A 195 13.82 -1.76 19.03
N ALA A 196 12.50 -1.85 18.89
CA ALA A 196 11.62 -2.50 19.86
C ALA A 196 11.92 -4.00 20.04
N LEU A 197 12.52 -4.67 19.06
CA LEU A 197 12.93 -6.07 19.18
C LEU A 197 14.10 -6.26 20.16
N GLY A 198 14.92 -5.23 20.36
CA GLY A 198 16.09 -5.24 21.23
C GLY A 198 17.41 -5.03 20.48
N THR A 199 18.51 -5.25 21.20
CA THR A 199 19.88 -5.19 20.65
C THR A 199 20.49 -6.58 20.65
N PHE A 200 21.17 -6.93 19.56
CA PHE A 200 21.70 -8.27 19.33
C PHE A 200 23.16 -8.21 18.89
N LYS A 201 23.90 -9.30 19.10
CA LYS A 201 25.32 -9.40 18.69
C LYS A 201 25.46 -9.48 17.17
N SER A 202 24.45 -10.01 16.49
CA SER A 202 24.41 -10.13 15.04
C SER A 202 22.97 -10.07 14.52
N SER A 203 22.80 -9.78 13.24
CA SER A 203 21.50 -9.85 12.57
C SER A 203 20.95 -11.28 12.52
N VAL A 204 21.80 -12.31 12.57
CA VAL A 204 21.38 -13.72 12.70
C VAL A 204 20.68 -13.93 14.05
N ASP A 205 21.26 -13.46 15.14
CA ASP A 205 20.64 -13.56 16.48
C ASP A 205 19.32 -12.76 16.55
N ALA A 206 19.27 -11.60 15.88
CA ALA A 206 18.06 -10.78 15.80
C ALA A 206 16.93 -11.50 15.04
N TRP A 207 17.25 -12.17 13.93
CA TRP A 207 16.28 -12.98 13.19
C TRP A 207 15.85 -14.22 13.97
N ASP A 208 16.77 -14.86 14.70
CA ASP A 208 16.46 -16.00 15.54
C ASP A 208 15.47 -15.63 16.65
N GLN A 209 15.68 -14.48 17.31
CA GLN A 209 14.74 -13.92 18.28
C GLN A 209 13.40 -13.57 17.63
N ARG A 210 13.40 -12.89 16.48
CA ARG A 210 12.19 -12.42 15.79
C ARG A 210 11.18 -13.52 15.57
N VAL A 211 11.63 -14.65 15.03
CA VAL A 211 10.70 -15.72 14.66
C VAL A 211 10.11 -16.45 15.86
N GLN A 212 10.56 -16.16 17.08
CA GLN A 212 10.01 -16.71 18.31
C GLN A 212 8.98 -15.77 18.98
N VAL A 213 8.78 -14.56 18.44
CA VAL A 213 7.92 -13.53 19.03
C VAL A 213 6.43 -13.87 18.86
N GLY A 214 5.66 -13.75 19.94
CA GLY A 214 4.21 -13.84 19.95
C GLY A 214 3.64 -15.26 19.98
N GLN A 215 2.31 -15.37 19.91
CA GLN A 215 1.58 -16.65 20.06
C GLN A 215 1.98 -17.70 19.02
N ASP A 216 2.19 -17.28 17.76
CA ASP A 216 2.60 -18.19 16.69
C ASP A 216 4.14 -18.37 16.62
N GLY A 217 4.90 -17.84 17.59
CA GLY A 217 6.36 -17.84 17.60
C GLY A 217 6.99 -19.24 17.57
N GLN A 218 6.36 -20.24 18.17
CA GLN A 218 6.87 -21.61 18.07
C GLN A 218 6.75 -22.13 16.63
N GLY A 219 5.58 -21.99 16.01
CA GLY A 219 5.35 -22.40 14.63
C GLY A 219 6.24 -21.65 13.62
N MET A 220 6.51 -20.37 13.88
CA MET A 220 7.44 -19.58 13.07
C MET A 220 8.90 -20.02 13.22
N SER A 221 9.34 -20.32 14.44
CA SER A 221 10.66 -20.91 14.70
C SER A 221 10.84 -22.26 14.00
N ASP A 222 9.79 -23.10 13.99
CA ASP A 222 9.79 -24.39 13.32
C ASP A 222 9.81 -24.23 11.79
N ALA A 223 9.03 -23.28 11.25
CA ALA A 223 9.00 -22.99 9.81
C ALA A 223 10.35 -22.51 9.26
N VAL A 224 11.15 -21.78 10.03
CA VAL A 224 12.53 -21.46 9.64
C VAL A 224 13.43 -22.69 9.71
N SER A 225 13.21 -23.57 10.69
CA SER A 225 14.01 -24.78 10.87
C SER A 225 13.85 -25.77 9.71
N VAL A 226 12.69 -25.76 9.02
CA VAL A 226 12.42 -26.50 7.77
C VAL A 226 13.41 -26.15 6.64
N LEU A 227 13.98 -24.94 6.62
CA LEU A 227 15.03 -24.57 5.66
C LEU A 227 16.40 -25.18 6.01
N GLY A 228 16.60 -25.57 7.28
CA GLY A 228 17.92 -25.68 7.90
C GLY A 228 18.23 -24.39 8.65
N ARG A 229 17.89 -24.36 9.94
CA ARG A 229 17.76 -23.13 10.77
C ARG A 229 18.86 -22.10 10.51
N ARG A 230 20.13 -22.47 10.71
CA ARG A 230 21.26 -21.55 10.55
C ARG A 230 21.34 -20.98 9.12
N ARG A 231 21.20 -21.83 8.10
CA ARG A 231 21.27 -21.42 6.69
C ARG A 231 20.13 -20.46 6.32
N GLY A 232 18.92 -20.71 6.84
CA GLY A 232 17.77 -19.84 6.65
C GLY A 232 17.97 -18.47 7.33
N LEU A 233 18.41 -18.46 8.59
CA LEU A 233 18.65 -17.22 9.34
C LEU A 233 19.77 -16.38 8.73
N GLU A 234 20.88 -17.00 8.27
CA GLU A 234 21.97 -16.30 7.59
C GLU A 234 21.50 -15.63 6.29
N MET A 235 20.60 -16.26 5.52
CA MET A 235 20.00 -15.66 4.33
C MET A 235 19.21 -14.39 4.68
N PHE A 236 18.30 -14.46 5.65
CA PHE A 236 17.50 -13.32 6.06
C PHE A 236 18.34 -12.21 6.70
N ALA A 237 19.34 -12.57 7.51
CA ALA A 237 20.28 -11.63 8.11
C ALA A 237 21.08 -10.88 7.04
N LYS A 238 21.65 -11.60 6.06
CA LYS A 238 22.39 -11.00 4.94
C LYS A 238 21.51 -10.03 4.14
N TRP A 239 20.25 -10.37 3.90
CA TRP A 239 19.29 -9.50 3.23
C TRP A 239 19.04 -8.20 4.01
N THR A 240 18.78 -8.31 5.32
CA THR A 240 18.64 -7.14 6.20
C THR A 240 19.91 -6.28 6.25
N ASP A 241 21.08 -6.90 6.34
CA ASP A 241 22.36 -6.20 6.44
C ASP A 241 22.68 -5.42 5.14
N ARG A 242 22.40 -5.99 3.97
CA ARG A 242 22.58 -5.30 2.69
C ARG A 242 21.67 -4.08 2.56
N ILE A 243 20.40 -4.20 2.99
CA ILE A 243 19.45 -3.08 3.02
C ILE A 243 19.93 -1.99 3.99
N ALA A 244 20.40 -2.37 5.18
CA ALA A 244 20.99 -1.43 6.13
C ALA A 244 22.19 -0.70 5.51
N ALA A 245 23.05 -1.42 4.79
CA ALA A 245 24.26 -0.87 4.16
C ALA A 245 24.01 0.10 2.99
N GLY A 246 22.84 0.09 2.35
CA GLY A 246 22.62 0.96 1.19
C GLY A 246 21.68 0.42 0.14
N GLU A 247 21.48 -0.89 0.12
CA GLU A 247 20.83 -1.52 -1.01
C GLU A 247 19.35 -1.19 -1.06
N VAL A 248 18.89 -0.86 -2.28
CA VAL A 248 17.49 -0.61 -2.60
C VAL A 248 17.11 -1.48 -3.79
N PRO A 249 15.87 -1.98 -3.85
CA PRO A 249 15.43 -2.75 -5.00
C PRO A 249 15.25 -1.83 -6.22
N PRO A 250 15.14 -2.40 -7.43
CA PRO A 250 14.82 -1.64 -8.63
C PRO A 250 13.58 -0.77 -8.44
N ALA A 251 13.59 0.45 -8.98
CA ALA A 251 12.44 1.33 -8.93
C ALA A 251 11.25 0.69 -9.67
N PRO A 252 10.08 0.54 -9.03
CA PRO A 252 8.89 0.08 -9.73
C PRO A 252 8.44 1.12 -10.77
N SER A 253 7.78 0.66 -11.83
CA SER A 253 7.10 1.54 -12.78
C SER A 253 5.91 2.23 -12.13
N ARG A 254 5.68 3.49 -12.49
CA ARG A 254 4.43 4.18 -12.15
C ARG A 254 3.28 3.66 -13.04
N PRO A 255 2.03 3.66 -12.54
CA PRO A 255 0.87 3.39 -13.37
C PRO A 255 0.84 4.25 -14.65
N SER A 256 0.49 3.61 -15.77
CA SER A 256 0.42 4.25 -17.08
C SER A 256 -0.76 3.74 -17.91
N GLY A 257 -1.17 4.50 -18.93
CA GLY A 257 -2.31 4.13 -19.77
C GLY A 257 -3.57 3.84 -18.96
N ILE A 258 -4.18 2.67 -19.19
CA ILE A 258 -5.45 2.27 -18.56
C ILE A 258 -5.35 2.07 -17.04
N GLU A 259 -4.16 1.79 -16.51
CA GLU A 259 -3.93 1.58 -15.07
C GLU A 259 -4.27 2.84 -14.25
N ARG A 260 -4.26 4.01 -14.89
CA ARG A 260 -4.59 5.29 -14.25
C ARG A 260 -6.08 5.51 -14.06
N ASN A 261 -6.93 4.66 -14.64
CA ASN A 261 -8.37 4.69 -14.43
C ASN A 261 -8.80 3.97 -13.15
N LEU A 262 -7.85 3.44 -12.37
CA LEU A 262 -8.12 2.74 -11.12
C LEU A 262 -8.62 3.73 -10.05
N VAL A 263 -9.74 3.40 -9.44
CA VAL A 263 -10.26 4.03 -8.22
C VAL A 263 -10.36 2.95 -7.15
N LEU A 264 -9.68 3.14 -6.04
CA LEU A 264 -9.78 2.27 -4.87
C LEU A 264 -10.62 2.94 -3.80
N THR A 265 -11.64 2.25 -3.33
CA THR A 265 -12.40 2.65 -2.15
C THR A 265 -12.13 1.62 -1.06
N MET A 266 -11.70 2.09 0.11
CA MET A 266 -11.22 1.24 1.19
C MET A 266 -11.93 1.63 2.49
N TRP A 267 -12.31 0.60 3.24
CA TRP A 267 -12.85 0.72 4.58
C TRP A 267 -11.95 -0.06 5.53
N GLU A 268 -11.77 0.45 6.74
CA GLU A 268 -11.21 -0.35 7.82
C GLU A 268 -12.28 -1.30 8.37
N TRP A 269 -11.88 -2.53 8.68
CA TRP A 269 -12.72 -3.54 9.31
C TRP A 269 -11.88 -4.42 10.25
N GLY A 270 -12.50 -4.92 11.31
CA GLY A 270 -11.79 -5.59 12.41
C GLY A 270 -11.09 -4.61 13.35
N GLY A 271 -10.36 -5.16 14.32
CA GLY A 271 -9.63 -4.42 15.33
C GLY A 271 -8.11 -4.66 15.30
N PRO A 272 -7.36 -4.09 16.28
CA PRO A 272 -5.89 -4.14 16.31
C PRO A 272 -5.26 -5.53 16.38
N ALA A 273 -6.04 -6.56 16.73
CA ALA A 273 -5.60 -7.95 16.82
C ALA A 273 -6.35 -8.89 15.86
N THR A 274 -7.16 -8.32 14.96
CA THR A 274 -7.93 -9.11 13.99
C THR A 274 -7.00 -9.76 12.99
N PHE A 275 -7.16 -11.06 12.80
CA PHE A 275 -6.55 -11.81 11.72
C PHE A 275 -7.61 -12.11 10.67
N ALA A 276 -8.00 -11.07 9.92
CA ALA A 276 -8.88 -11.22 8.77
C ALA A 276 -8.20 -12.12 7.72
N HIS A 277 -8.82 -13.27 7.42
CA HIS A 277 -8.21 -14.32 6.60
C HIS A 277 -8.93 -14.56 5.27
N ASP A 278 -10.24 -14.29 5.20
CA ASP A 278 -11.04 -14.51 3.99
C ASP A 278 -12.03 -13.35 3.77
N GLU A 279 -12.38 -13.11 2.52
CA GLU A 279 -13.30 -12.05 2.08
C GLU A 279 -14.32 -12.62 1.08
N LEU A 280 -15.59 -12.36 1.36
CA LEU A 280 -16.72 -12.73 0.52
C LEU A 280 -17.50 -11.49 0.12
N THR A 281 -17.42 -11.14 -1.16
CA THR A 281 -18.17 -10.03 -1.75
C THR A 281 -19.42 -10.47 -2.50
N THR A 282 -19.48 -11.71 -3.00
CA THR A 282 -20.60 -12.22 -3.80
C THR A 282 -20.50 -13.73 -4.03
N ASP A 283 -21.55 -14.37 -4.56
CA ASP A 283 -21.47 -15.74 -5.06
C ASP A 283 -20.56 -15.79 -6.30
N LYS A 284 -19.47 -16.55 -6.22
CA LYS A 284 -18.50 -16.72 -7.32
C LYS A 284 -19.10 -17.23 -8.64
N ARG A 285 -20.29 -17.84 -8.60
CA ARG A 285 -21.02 -18.31 -9.79
C ARG A 285 -21.80 -17.20 -10.49
N ASN A 286 -22.12 -16.12 -9.77
CA ASN A 286 -22.84 -14.96 -10.28
C ASN A 286 -22.30 -13.67 -9.63
N PRO A 287 -21.22 -13.08 -10.17
CA PRO A 287 -20.49 -12.01 -9.49
C PRO A 287 -21.25 -10.69 -9.35
N THR A 288 -22.40 -10.54 -10.01
CA THR A 288 -23.25 -9.34 -9.88
C THR A 288 -24.37 -9.51 -8.87
N PHE A 289 -24.52 -10.69 -8.26
CA PHE A 289 -25.66 -10.99 -7.39
C PHE A 289 -25.71 -10.10 -6.15
N ASN A 290 -24.55 -9.75 -5.59
CA ASN A 290 -24.43 -8.93 -4.37
C ASN A 290 -23.92 -7.51 -4.68
N ALA A 291 -24.29 -6.96 -5.85
CA ALA A 291 -23.90 -5.61 -6.22
C ALA A 291 -24.37 -4.61 -5.13
N TYR A 292 -23.43 -3.81 -4.62
CA TYR A 292 -23.64 -2.85 -3.52
C TYR A 292 -24.11 -3.47 -2.18
N GLY A 293 -24.15 -4.79 -2.07
CA GLY A 293 -24.49 -5.47 -0.84
C GLY A 293 -23.34 -5.46 0.16
N PRO A 294 -23.56 -5.99 1.37
CA PRO A 294 -22.51 -6.08 2.37
C PRO A 294 -21.38 -6.99 1.92
N ILE A 295 -20.17 -6.66 2.35
CA ILE A 295 -18.96 -7.47 2.19
C ILE A 295 -18.71 -8.18 3.50
N TYR A 296 -18.40 -9.47 3.43
CA TYR A 296 -18.22 -10.33 4.61
C TYR A 296 -16.80 -10.82 4.71
N GLY A 297 -16.36 -11.12 5.93
CA GLY A 297 -15.07 -11.75 6.18
C GLY A 297 -15.07 -12.49 7.50
N VAL A 298 -13.97 -13.18 7.78
CA VAL A 298 -13.78 -13.89 9.05
C VAL A 298 -12.44 -13.54 9.68
N ASP A 299 -12.46 -13.34 10.98
CA ASP A 299 -11.27 -13.26 11.83
C ASP A 299 -10.91 -14.65 12.33
N TRP A 300 -9.87 -15.22 11.75
CA TRP A 300 -9.37 -16.55 12.10
C TRP A 300 -8.76 -16.58 13.52
N GLY A 301 -8.35 -15.44 14.05
CA GLY A 301 -7.70 -15.37 15.37
C GLY A 301 -8.67 -15.26 16.55
N ASN A 302 -9.90 -14.78 16.34
CA ASN A 302 -10.83 -14.43 17.43
C ASN A 302 -12.29 -14.85 17.20
N ASP A 303 -12.55 -15.68 16.19
CA ASP A 303 -13.89 -16.10 15.78
C ASP A 303 -14.81 -14.94 15.37
N GLY A 304 -14.26 -13.87 14.81
CA GLY A 304 -15.05 -12.73 14.35
C GLY A 304 -15.71 -13.02 13.00
N PHE A 305 -17.00 -12.71 12.85
CA PHE A 305 -17.66 -12.53 11.57
C PHE A 305 -17.72 -11.04 11.24
N LEU A 306 -16.94 -10.64 10.24
CA LEU A 306 -16.74 -9.26 9.84
C LEU A 306 -17.75 -8.88 8.77
N THR A 307 -18.29 -7.68 8.83
CA THR A 307 -19.22 -7.15 7.81
C THR A 307 -18.93 -5.68 7.54
N ILE A 308 -18.84 -5.32 6.27
CA ILE A 308 -18.80 -3.94 5.77
C ILE A 308 -20.08 -3.67 5.00
N ASN A 309 -20.74 -2.56 5.30
CA ASN A 309 -21.76 -2.00 4.41
C ASN A 309 -21.13 -0.83 3.62
N PRO A 310 -20.86 -1.01 2.32
CA PRO A 310 -20.17 0.01 1.52
C PRO A 310 -21.02 1.26 1.27
N LEU A 311 -22.35 1.17 1.34
CA LEU A 311 -23.26 2.31 1.14
C LEU A 311 -23.42 3.17 2.39
N GLU A 312 -23.35 2.53 3.56
CA GLU A 312 -23.45 3.22 4.86
C GLU A 312 -22.08 3.56 5.46
N HIS A 313 -21.00 3.05 4.86
CA HIS A 313 -19.63 3.15 5.37
C HIS A 313 -19.51 2.68 6.82
N THR A 314 -20.18 1.57 7.15
CA THR A 314 -20.15 0.94 8.48
C THR A 314 -19.36 -0.35 8.44
N ALA A 315 -18.67 -0.64 9.54
CA ALA A 315 -18.00 -1.91 9.80
C ALA A 315 -18.57 -2.50 11.10
N THR A 316 -18.87 -3.80 11.11
CA THR A 316 -19.31 -4.51 12.31
C THR A 316 -18.60 -5.84 12.42
N GLU A 317 -18.45 -6.32 13.66
CA GLU A 317 -17.94 -7.64 13.97
C GLU A 317 -18.92 -8.34 14.93
N THR A 318 -19.33 -9.56 14.57
CA THR A 318 -20.11 -10.44 15.44
C THR A 318 -19.30 -11.67 15.77
N ARG A 319 -19.11 -11.98 17.05
CA ARG A 319 -18.40 -13.20 17.44
C ARG A 319 -19.23 -14.45 17.11
N ILE A 320 -18.62 -15.39 16.40
CA ILE A 320 -19.20 -16.68 16.05
C ILE A 320 -19.24 -17.55 17.32
N PRO A 321 -20.42 -18.04 17.72
CA PRO A 321 -20.55 -18.86 18.91
C PRO A 321 -20.07 -20.30 18.64
N VAL A 322 -19.56 -20.95 19.69
CA VAL A 322 -19.35 -22.41 19.72
C VAL A 322 -20.48 -23.09 20.47
N LEU A 323 -20.84 -24.31 20.04
CA LEU A 323 -21.89 -25.09 20.70
C LEU A 323 -21.49 -25.54 22.11
N ASP A 324 -20.25 -26.00 22.28
CA ASP A 324 -19.67 -26.35 23.57
C ASP A 324 -18.75 -25.21 24.05
N PRO A 325 -19.10 -24.49 25.14
CA PRO A 325 -18.26 -23.44 25.72
C PRO A 325 -16.87 -23.90 26.19
N ASN A 326 -16.65 -25.21 26.35
CA ASN A 326 -15.36 -25.79 26.75
C ASN A 326 -14.46 -26.16 25.57
N THR A 327 -14.89 -25.89 24.34
CA THR A 327 -14.07 -26.12 23.14
C THR A 327 -12.75 -25.35 23.28
N PRO A 328 -11.59 -26.02 23.19
CA PRO A 328 -10.30 -25.34 23.27
C PRO A 328 -10.04 -24.51 22.01
N PRO A 329 -9.24 -23.42 22.09
CA PRO A 329 -8.87 -22.63 20.93
C PRO A 329 -7.90 -23.39 20.02
N GLY A 330 -7.93 -23.09 18.72
CA GLY A 330 -6.94 -23.58 17.76
C GLY A 330 -5.58 -22.89 17.90
N LYS A 331 -5.59 -21.62 18.29
CA LYS A 331 -4.40 -20.78 18.48
C LYS A 331 -3.68 -21.10 19.79
N PRO A 332 -2.34 -21.08 19.79
CA PRO A 332 -1.55 -21.28 21.01
C PRO A 332 -1.94 -20.30 22.12
N GLN A 333 -2.19 -20.85 23.32
CA GLN A 333 -2.46 -20.07 24.54
C GLN A 333 -1.18 -19.87 25.37
N SER A 334 -0.05 -19.71 24.67
CA SER A 334 1.25 -19.38 25.21
C SER A 334 2.08 -18.68 24.14
N MET A 335 3.20 -18.08 24.50
CA MET A 335 4.15 -17.48 23.55
C MET A 335 5.58 -17.72 24.04
N PRO A 336 6.54 -18.13 23.17
CA PRO A 336 7.93 -18.33 23.59
C PRO A 336 8.62 -17.03 23.99
N VAL A 337 8.44 -15.99 23.18
CA VAL A 337 8.99 -14.65 23.41
C VAL A 337 7.85 -13.62 23.39
N PRO A 338 7.75 -12.73 24.41
CA PRO A 338 6.77 -11.65 24.42
C PRO A 338 6.83 -10.75 23.20
N SER A 339 5.68 -10.22 22.80
CA SER A 339 5.61 -9.21 21.74
C SER A 339 6.29 -7.90 22.19
N PRO A 340 7.13 -7.28 21.36
CA PRO A 340 7.71 -5.98 21.69
C PRO A 340 6.68 -4.84 21.67
N TYR A 341 5.49 -5.08 21.11
CA TYR A 341 4.39 -4.10 21.05
C TYR A 341 3.31 -4.36 22.10
N TRP A 342 3.14 -5.62 22.50
CA TRP A 342 2.00 -6.06 23.29
C TRP A 342 2.37 -6.81 24.57
N GLY A 343 3.67 -7.00 24.84
CA GLY A 343 4.16 -7.74 25.99
C GLY A 343 3.65 -9.18 25.99
N THR A 344 3.14 -9.61 27.14
CA THR A 344 2.70 -10.98 27.40
C THR A 344 1.21 -11.21 27.12
N LYS A 345 0.48 -10.22 26.58
CA LYS A 345 -0.94 -10.38 26.31
C LYS A 345 -1.15 -11.34 25.13
N LEU A 346 -1.94 -12.38 25.37
CA LEU A 346 -2.45 -13.30 24.34
C LEU A 346 -3.73 -12.69 23.77
N TYR A 347 -3.76 -12.41 22.47
CA TYR A 347 -4.91 -11.77 21.82
C TYR A 347 -5.78 -12.76 21.09
N TRP A 348 -5.20 -13.82 20.53
CA TRP A 348 -5.95 -14.81 19.76
C TRP A 348 -6.53 -15.90 20.64
N PHE A 349 -7.83 -16.11 20.50
CA PHE A 349 -8.62 -17.15 21.14
C PHE A 349 -9.81 -17.50 20.24
N ASP A 350 -9.66 -18.60 19.50
CA ASP A 350 -10.47 -19.01 18.36
C ASP A 350 -11.04 -20.44 18.52
N PRO A 351 -11.88 -20.73 19.53
CA PRO A 351 -12.51 -22.05 19.62
C PRO A 351 -13.42 -22.41 18.44
N ALA A 352 -13.93 -21.44 17.66
CA ALA A 352 -14.73 -21.74 16.47
C ALA A 352 -13.87 -22.03 15.23
N ILE A 353 -12.66 -21.47 15.14
CA ILE A 353 -11.69 -21.65 14.05
C ILE A 353 -12.34 -21.31 12.70
N SER A 354 -12.93 -20.12 12.60
CA SER A 354 -13.54 -19.65 11.35
C SER A 354 -12.48 -19.51 10.25
N ASN A 355 -12.72 -20.11 9.09
CA ASN A 355 -11.73 -20.18 8.01
C ASN A 355 -12.20 -19.57 6.69
N HIS A 356 -13.48 -19.71 6.33
CA HIS A 356 -14.06 -19.16 5.11
C HIS A 356 -15.55 -18.84 5.28
N ALA A 357 -16.04 -17.92 4.45
CA ALA A 357 -17.46 -17.63 4.27
C ALA A 357 -17.88 -17.99 2.84
N ALA A 358 -19.13 -18.40 2.65
CA ALA A 358 -19.68 -18.69 1.33
C ALA A 358 -21.11 -18.18 1.20
N MET A 359 -21.45 -17.67 0.02
CA MET A 359 -22.79 -17.24 -0.35
C MET A 359 -23.47 -18.32 -1.18
N ASP A 360 -24.70 -18.70 -0.83
CA ASP A 360 -25.47 -19.66 -1.62
C ASP A 360 -26.07 -19.02 -2.89
N SER A 361 -26.69 -19.84 -3.75
CA SER A 361 -27.25 -19.36 -5.04
C SER A 361 -28.48 -18.47 -4.88
N LYS A 362 -28.92 -18.21 -3.64
CA LYS A 362 -30.02 -17.32 -3.27
C LYS A 362 -29.49 -16.05 -2.57
N GLY A 363 -28.18 -15.89 -2.45
CA GLY A 363 -27.56 -14.73 -1.81
C GLY A 363 -27.54 -14.77 -0.29
N ARG A 364 -27.64 -15.96 0.32
CA ARG A 364 -27.63 -16.13 1.77
C ARG A 364 -26.28 -16.58 2.27
#